data_AF-A0A858R6T0-F1
#
_entry.id   AF-A0A858R6T0-F1
#
_cell.length_a   1.000
_cell.length_b   1.000
_cell.length_c   1.000
_cell.angle_alpha   90.00
_cell.angle_beta   90.00
_cell.angle_gamma   90.00
#
_symmetry.space_group_name_H-M   'P 1'
#
loop_
_entity.id
_entity.type
_entity.pdbx_description
1 polymer ?
#
loop_
_entity_poly.entity_id
_entity_poly.type
_entity_poly.pdbx_seq_one_letter_code
_entity_poly.pdbx_strand_id
1 'polypeptide(L)'
;MRILTAAALATLLLAAPALAATETPGRGEATAATAQPMTMSEAKQVARAHLKETKNKGWLGTGRQVDGKYHFKVESREGVPLGTIVVDPATGKVEG
;
A
#
# COMPACT_ATOMS: atom_id res chain seq x y z
N MET A 1 0.52 72.40 -4.04
CA MET A 1 -0.92 72.52 -3.68
C MET A 1 -1.50 71.13 -3.57
N ARG A 2 -2.33 70.91 -2.55
CA ARG A 2 -2.83 69.62 -2.03
C ARG A 2 -4.05 69.14 -2.82
N ILE A 3 -4.17 67.84 -3.10
CA ILE A 3 -5.49 67.18 -3.22
C ILE A 3 -5.40 65.80 -2.57
N LEU A 4 -6.12 65.66 -1.45
CA LEU A 4 -6.49 64.41 -0.79
C LEU A 4 -7.82 63.95 -1.38
N THR A 5 -7.99 62.65 -1.62
CA THR A 5 -9.33 62.04 -1.57
C THR A 5 -9.22 60.56 -1.23
N ALA A 6 -9.60 60.26 0.02
CA ALA A 6 -10.04 58.94 0.43
C ALA A 6 -11.47 58.71 -0.08
N ALA A 7 -11.77 57.51 -0.54
CA ALA A 7 -13.13 57.01 -0.69
C ALA A 7 -13.16 55.55 -0.26
N ALA A 8 -14.12 55.26 0.62
CA ALA A 8 -14.27 54.03 1.38
C ALA A 8 -15.34 53.11 0.77
N LEU A 9 -15.32 51.87 1.27
CA LEU A 9 -16.48 51.00 1.58
C LEU A 9 -17.22 50.28 0.44
N ALA A 10 -17.18 48.94 0.47
CA ALA A 10 -18.34 48.02 0.48
C ALA A 10 -17.84 46.55 0.42
N THR A 11 -17.71 45.82 1.54
CA THR A 11 -18.67 44.84 2.10
C THR A 11 -19.32 43.87 1.11
N LEU A 12 -18.97 42.57 1.19
CA LEU A 12 -19.85 41.43 1.53
C LEU A 12 -19.03 40.13 1.37
N LEU A 13 -18.67 39.41 2.44
CA LEU A 13 -19.48 38.40 3.12
C LEU A 13 -19.78 37.17 2.23
N LEU A 14 -19.06 36.05 2.39
CA LEU A 14 -19.67 34.71 2.63
C LEU A 14 -18.64 33.58 2.82
N ALA A 15 -18.92 32.77 3.86
CA ALA A 15 -18.73 31.32 3.97
C ALA A 15 -17.39 30.71 4.44
N ALA A 16 -17.48 30.14 5.65
CA ALA A 16 -16.69 29.11 6.34
C ALA A 16 -16.38 27.84 5.49
N PRO A 17 -15.61 26.84 5.98
CA PRO A 17 -14.96 26.67 7.29
C PRO A 17 -13.43 26.46 7.23
N ALA A 18 -12.77 26.76 8.34
CA ALA A 18 -11.48 26.15 8.67
C ALA A 18 -11.72 24.65 8.93
N LEU A 19 -11.75 23.86 7.86
CA LEU A 19 -11.53 22.43 8.01
C LEU A 19 -10.04 22.27 8.32
N ALA A 20 -9.78 21.76 9.51
CA ALA A 20 -8.52 21.18 9.91
C ALA A 20 -8.10 20.10 8.91
N ALA A 21 -7.46 20.50 7.82
CA ALA A 21 -6.68 19.59 7.00
C ALA A 21 -5.36 19.41 7.76
N THR A 22 -5.32 18.31 8.50
CA THR A 22 -4.07 17.73 8.98
C THR A 22 -3.29 17.32 7.73
N GLU A 23 -2.59 18.27 7.13
CA GLU A 23 -1.67 18.01 6.02
C GLU A 23 -0.47 17.29 6.62
N THR A 24 -0.61 15.97 6.72
CA THR A 24 0.50 15.05 6.91
C THR A 24 1.38 15.20 5.67
N PRO A 25 2.60 15.76 5.78
CA PRO A 25 3.48 15.86 4.64
C PRO A 25 4.01 14.45 4.36
N GLY A 26 3.95 14.01 3.11
CA GLY A 26 4.70 12.83 2.67
C GLY A 26 3.93 11.75 1.91
N ARG A 27 2.73 12.00 1.38
CA ARG A 27 2.25 11.18 0.25
C ARG A 27 2.89 11.73 -1.01
N GLY A 28 4.14 11.32 -1.22
CA GLY A 28 4.92 11.61 -2.42
C GLY A 28 4.12 11.29 -3.68
N GLU A 29 4.21 12.23 -4.60
CA GLU A 29 3.92 12.06 -6.01
C GLU A 29 4.60 10.80 -6.54
N ALA A 30 3.87 10.00 -7.32
CA ALA A 30 4.47 9.18 -8.38
C ALA A 30 3.37 8.73 -9.34
N THR A 31 3.07 9.61 -10.30
CA THR A 31 2.79 9.25 -11.68
C THR A 31 3.79 8.19 -12.14
N ALA A 32 3.38 6.91 -12.17
CA ALA A 32 4.00 5.91 -13.04
C ALA A 32 3.09 4.67 -13.15
N ALA A 33 2.52 4.46 -14.32
CA ALA A 33 2.19 3.12 -14.82
C ALA A 33 3.50 2.34 -15.13
N THR A 34 4.45 2.34 -14.19
CA THR A 34 5.53 1.37 -14.10
C THR A 34 4.98 0.20 -13.34
N ALA A 35 5.17 -1.02 -13.83
CA ALA A 35 4.94 -2.24 -13.06
C ALA A 35 5.69 -2.15 -11.72
N GLN A 36 5.03 -1.63 -10.69
CA GLN A 36 5.59 -1.57 -9.35
C GLN A 36 5.64 -3.02 -8.87
N PRO A 37 6.82 -3.53 -8.51
CA PRO A 37 6.92 -4.90 -8.02
C PRO A 37 6.02 -5.03 -6.81
N MET A 38 5.26 -6.11 -6.74
CA MET A 38 4.33 -6.39 -5.64
C MET A 38 5.02 -6.18 -4.31
N THR A 39 4.29 -5.56 -3.39
CA THR A 39 4.74 -5.44 -2.00
C THR A 39 4.69 -6.79 -1.30
N MET A 40 5.47 -6.96 -0.23
CA MET A 40 5.46 -8.19 0.56
C MET A 40 4.08 -8.50 1.17
N SER A 41 3.27 -7.46 1.40
CA SER A 41 1.89 -7.60 1.90
C SER A 41 0.98 -8.18 0.82
N GLU A 42 1.08 -7.69 -0.42
CA GLU A 42 0.36 -8.25 -1.57
C GLU A 42 0.82 -9.68 -1.86
N ALA A 43 2.13 -9.95 -1.83
CA ALA A 43 2.68 -11.29 -2.03
C ALA A 43 2.16 -12.28 -0.98
N LYS A 44 2.02 -11.82 0.27
CA LYS A 44 1.42 -12.61 1.34
C LYS A 44 -0.07 -12.88 1.08
N GLN A 45 -0.82 -11.92 0.52
CA GLN A 45 -2.23 -12.16 0.16
C GLN A 45 -2.35 -13.20 -0.96
N VAL A 46 -1.53 -13.08 -2.00
CA VAL A 46 -1.49 -14.04 -3.11
C VAL A 46 -1.11 -15.45 -2.62
N ALA A 47 -0.09 -15.57 -1.77
CA ALA A 47 0.28 -16.86 -1.18
C ALA A 47 -0.84 -17.46 -0.30
N ARG A 48 -1.58 -16.63 0.48
CA ARG A 48 -2.75 -17.11 1.23
C ARG A 48 -3.90 -17.54 0.34
N ALA A 49 -4.15 -16.83 -0.75
CA ALA A 49 -5.17 -17.20 -1.72
C ALA A 49 -4.85 -18.56 -2.34
N HIS A 50 -3.58 -18.75 -2.73
CA HIS A 50 -3.10 -20.03 -3.24
C HIS A 50 -3.30 -21.16 -2.24
N LEU A 51 -2.90 -21.00 -0.97
CA LEU A 51 -3.12 -22.02 0.08
C LEU A 51 -4.59 -22.44 0.23
N LYS A 52 -5.51 -21.47 0.14
CA LYS A 52 -6.96 -21.74 0.22
C LYS A 52 -7.43 -22.54 -1.00
N GLU A 53 -6.94 -22.21 -2.19
CA GLU A 53 -7.27 -22.89 -3.44
C GLU A 53 -6.79 -24.35 -3.44
N THR A 54 -5.55 -24.60 -3.01
CA THR A 54 -4.98 -25.96 -2.92
C THR A 54 -5.59 -26.79 -1.79
N LYS A 55 -6.55 -26.23 -1.00
CA LYS A 55 -7.12 -26.82 0.22
C LYS A 55 -6.05 -27.32 1.19
N ASN A 56 -4.87 -26.69 1.18
CA ASN A 56 -3.79 -27.06 2.06
C ASN A 56 -4.11 -26.58 3.47
N LYS A 57 -4.03 -27.47 4.47
CA LYS A 57 -4.29 -27.13 5.88
C LYS A 57 -3.14 -26.40 6.56
N GLY A 58 -2.08 -26.11 5.80
CA GLY A 58 -0.93 -25.34 6.25
C GLY A 58 -1.24 -23.87 6.52
N TRP A 59 -0.51 -23.32 7.47
CA TRP A 59 -0.47 -21.92 7.82
C TRP A 59 0.68 -21.24 7.10
N LEU A 60 0.42 -20.05 6.56
CA LEU A 60 1.46 -19.22 5.95
C LEU A 60 2.30 -18.58 7.06
N GLY A 61 3.54 -19.02 7.18
CA GLY A 61 4.53 -18.50 8.11
C GLY A 61 5.18 -17.19 7.64
N THR A 62 6.31 -16.87 8.25
CA THR A 62 7.07 -15.65 7.92
C THR A 62 7.63 -15.73 6.50
N GLY A 63 7.36 -14.67 5.73
CA GLY A 63 7.92 -14.47 4.40
C GLY A 63 9.30 -13.82 4.46
N ARG A 64 10.24 -14.25 3.62
CA ARG A 64 11.54 -13.62 3.39
C ARG A 64 11.70 -13.33 1.91
N GLN A 65 12.36 -12.22 1.57
CA GLN A 65 12.76 -11.96 0.19
C GLN A 65 14.12 -12.62 -0.08
N VAL A 66 14.23 -13.38 -1.17
CA VAL A 66 15.46 -14.09 -1.59
C VAL A 66 15.52 -13.99 -3.11
N ASP A 67 16.67 -13.57 -3.65
CA ASP A 67 16.87 -13.42 -5.11
C ASP A 67 15.78 -12.59 -5.81
N GLY A 68 15.26 -11.57 -5.12
CA GLY A 68 14.18 -10.72 -5.62
C GLY A 68 12.80 -11.37 -5.61
N LYS A 69 12.64 -12.62 -5.16
CA LYS A 69 11.36 -13.32 -4.98
C LYS A 69 10.94 -13.37 -3.51
N TYR A 70 9.65 -13.48 -3.22
CA TYR A 70 9.16 -13.66 -1.85
C TYR A 70 8.93 -15.14 -1.55
N HIS A 71 9.61 -15.65 -0.54
CA HIS A 71 9.50 -17.03 -0.07
C HIS A 71 8.72 -17.06 1.23
N PHE A 72 7.55 -17.70 1.23
CA PHE A 72 6.72 -17.89 2.40
C PHE A 72 6.74 -19.36 2.81
N LYS A 73 7.18 -19.64 4.03
CA LYS A 73 7.10 -21.00 4.58
C LYS A 73 5.65 -21.38 4.85
N VAL A 74 5.31 -22.63 4.57
CA VAL A 74 4.01 -23.20 4.91
C VAL A 74 4.23 -24.26 5.98
N GLU A 75 3.55 -24.13 7.11
CA GLU A 75 3.72 -25.01 8.27
C GLU A 75 2.38 -25.61 8.68
N SER A 76 2.34 -26.88 9.08
CA SER A 76 1.14 -27.48 9.67
C SER A 76 0.82 -26.83 11.02
N ARG A 77 -0.37 -27.10 11.54
CA ARG A 77 -0.77 -26.67 12.88
C ARG A 77 0.18 -27.19 13.97
N GLU A 78 0.83 -28.33 13.75
CA GLU A 78 1.86 -28.89 14.64
C GLU A 78 3.27 -28.30 14.45
N GLY A 79 3.45 -27.30 13.56
CA GLY A 79 4.76 -26.70 13.27
C GLY A 79 5.64 -27.52 12.32
N VAL A 80 5.08 -28.55 11.68
CA VAL A 80 5.80 -29.33 10.66
C VAL A 80 5.87 -28.53 9.36
N PRO A 81 7.04 -28.32 8.75
CA PRO A 81 7.14 -27.64 7.46
C PRO A 81 6.49 -28.49 6.37
N LEU A 82 5.48 -27.93 5.72
CA LEU A 82 4.74 -28.58 4.62
C LEU A 82 5.28 -28.18 3.25
N GLY A 83 5.93 -27.02 3.15
CA GLY A 83 6.47 -26.52 1.89
C GLY A 83 6.88 -25.06 1.95
N THR A 84 7.21 -24.50 0.80
CA THR A 84 7.50 -23.07 0.64
C THR A 84 6.79 -22.57 -0.60
N ILE A 85 6.02 -21.49 -0.45
CA ILE A 85 5.39 -20.78 -1.56
C ILE A 85 6.31 -19.66 -1.98
N VAL A 86 6.69 -19.65 -3.24
CA VAL A 86 7.49 -18.59 -3.85
C VAL A 86 6.56 -17.71 -4.68
N VAL A 87 6.62 -16.41 -4.44
CA VAL A 87 5.85 -15.41 -5.18
C VAL A 87 6.82 -14.50 -5.90
N ASP A 88 6.71 -14.46 -7.21
CA ASP A 88 7.47 -13.54 -8.05
C ASP A 88 6.81 -12.15 -8.00
N PRO A 89 7.47 -11.11 -7.46
CA PRO A 89 6.83 -9.81 -7.30
C PRO A 89 6.68 -9.03 -8.60
N ALA A 90 7.42 -9.39 -9.67
CA ALA A 90 7.30 -8.72 -10.94
C ALA A 90 6.06 -9.18 -11.71
N THR A 91 5.66 -10.44 -11.53
CA THR A 91 4.57 -11.07 -12.30
C THR A 91 3.37 -11.51 -11.47
N GLY A 92 3.49 -11.56 -10.14
CA GLY A 92 2.48 -12.12 -9.25
C GLY A 92 2.33 -13.64 -9.38
N LYS A 93 3.21 -14.32 -10.12
CA LYS A 93 3.19 -15.77 -10.26
C LYS A 93 3.56 -16.44 -8.95
N VAL A 94 2.82 -17.51 -8.63
CA VAL A 94 3.06 -18.36 -7.48
C VAL A 94 3.67 -19.67 -7.96
N GLU A 95 4.81 -20.04 -7.38
CA GLU A 95 5.45 -21.33 -7.56
C GLU A 95 5.43 -22.03 -6.19
N GLY A 96 4.77 -23.19 -6.06
CA GLY A 96 4.55 -23.86 -4.78
C GLY A 96 3.88 -25.22 -4.91
#